data_AF-A0A8H3CE20-F1
#
_entry.id   AF-A0A8H3CE20-F1
#
_cell.length_a   1.000
_cell.length_b   1.000
_cell.length_c   1.000
_cell.angle_alpha   90.00
_cell.angle_beta   90.00
_cell.angle_gamma   90.00
#
_symmetry.space_group_name_H-M   'P 1'
#
loop_
_entity.id
_entity.type
_entity.pdbx_description
1 polymer ?
#
loop_
_entity_poly.entity_id
_entity_poly.type
_entity_poly.pdbx_seq_one_letter_code
_entity_poly.pdbx_strand_id
1 'polypeptide(L)'
;MPLFKLNFAILALAAVASAAEQNDGIKLAIGPTCGKLTTSGNVADVNSGLLDLKQYKTIVSFGDSYTAGGVRDGSKLAPAVLKPPSPKAGGRTTNGPVWIENIANDIGARFMDYAVGGAVTDKSLWPSKANNWDFVQEANIFLGQNNKLDPATTLYTVYFGINDYASTGKDGTANMPKAAQVVLDKIKLLSSAPTNARSFLVTDSYGYGRHAASGEAYKKKIFNGLAQMQSQVPGLKVGFVDFAYLWDGVVGKTPGYAAFGYKSIGSCLVSSSTTEGGCNDPDHTFYWIPNHPSKQTHRIMADYVETALSKCH
;
A
#
# COMPACT_ATOMS: atom_id res chain seq x y z
N MET A 1 -41.49 -53.56 -18.61
CA MET A 1 -40.03 -53.33 -18.61
C MET A 1 -39.75 -51.98 -17.97
N PRO A 2 -39.12 -51.90 -16.79
CA PRO A 2 -38.81 -50.61 -16.19
C PRO A 2 -37.54 -50.03 -16.84
N LEU A 3 -37.65 -48.81 -17.37
CA LEU A 3 -36.49 -48.03 -17.81
C LEU A 3 -35.76 -47.47 -16.58
N PHE A 4 -34.54 -47.94 -16.34
CA PHE A 4 -33.58 -47.28 -15.46
C PHE A 4 -33.23 -45.90 -16.05
N LYS A 5 -33.58 -44.82 -15.35
CA LYS A 5 -32.98 -43.50 -15.60
C LYS A 5 -31.74 -43.39 -14.74
N LEU A 6 -30.58 -43.64 -15.35
CA LEU A 6 -29.30 -43.16 -14.85
C LEU A 6 -29.09 -41.77 -15.45
N ASN A 7 -28.99 -40.72 -14.65
CA ASN A 7 -28.42 -39.46 -15.12
C ASN A 7 -27.43 -38.94 -14.09
N PHE A 8 -26.20 -38.79 -14.58
CA PHE A 8 -24.98 -38.43 -13.90
C PHE A 8 -25.09 -37.04 -13.23
N ALA A 9 -24.76 -36.98 -11.95
CA ALA A 9 -24.38 -35.74 -11.31
C ALA A 9 -22.96 -35.35 -11.79
N ILE A 10 -22.86 -34.31 -12.62
CA ILE A 10 -21.58 -33.69 -12.95
C ILE A 10 -21.17 -32.86 -11.73
N LEU A 11 -20.26 -33.38 -10.90
CA LEU A 11 -19.52 -32.57 -9.95
C LEU A 11 -18.49 -31.75 -10.74
N ALA A 12 -18.75 -30.46 -10.92
CA ALA A 12 -17.71 -29.53 -11.33
C ALA A 12 -16.78 -29.30 -10.13
N LEU A 13 -15.64 -29.97 -10.09
CA LEU A 13 -14.52 -29.56 -9.24
C LEU A 13 -13.94 -28.27 -9.83
N ALA A 14 -14.30 -27.12 -9.27
CA ALA A 14 -13.51 -25.91 -9.45
C ALA A 14 -12.20 -26.11 -8.70
N ALA A 15 -11.10 -26.36 -9.42
CA ALA A 15 -9.77 -26.36 -8.84
C ALA A 15 -9.48 -24.95 -8.32
N VAL A 16 -9.17 -24.83 -7.02
CA VAL A 16 -8.72 -23.56 -6.43
C VAL A 16 -7.28 -23.35 -6.92
N ALA A 17 -7.12 -22.49 -7.93
CA ALA A 17 -5.80 -22.10 -8.41
C ALA A 17 -4.99 -21.48 -7.27
N SER A 18 -3.70 -21.80 -7.21
CA SER A 18 -2.80 -21.23 -6.20
C SER A 18 -2.69 -19.71 -6.37
N ALA A 19 -2.39 -18.95 -5.31
CA ALA A 19 -2.24 -17.49 -5.39
C ALA A 19 -1.24 -17.05 -6.49
N ALA A 20 -0.21 -17.86 -6.77
CA ALA A 20 0.76 -17.61 -7.84
C ALA A 20 0.16 -17.82 -9.25
N GLU A 21 -0.75 -18.78 -9.43
CA GLU A 21 -1.48 -18.95 -10.70
C GLU A 21 -2.50 -17.82 -10.94
N GLN A 22 -2.94 -17.14 -9.87
CA GLN A 22 -3.90 -16.03 -9.94
C GLN A 22 -3.24 -14.67 -10.27
N ASN A 23 -1.91 -14.57 -10.22
CA ASN A 23 -1.16 -13.34 -10.48
C ASN A 23 -0.18 -13.49 -11.66
N ASP A 24 -0.61 -14.20 -12.70
CA ASP A 24 0.18 -14.43 -13.93
C ASP A 24 1.57 -15.05 -13.67
N GLY A 25 1.68 -15.89 -12.63
CA GLY A 25 2.94 -16.52 -12.22
C GLY A 25 3.85 -15.64 -11.35
N ILE A 26 3.50 -14.36 -11.14
CA ILE A 26 4.24 -13.43 -10.28
C ILE A 26 3.93 -13.73 -8.80
N LYS A 27 4.97 -13.91 -7.99
CA LYS A 27 4.83 -14.31 -6.57
C LYS A 27 5.97 -13.79 -5.70
N LEU A 28 5.77 -13.78 -4.39
CA LEU A 28 6.86 -13.52 -3.44
C LEU A 28 7.97 -14.57 -3.54
N ALA A 29 9.21 -14.09 -3.62
CA ALA A 29 10.43 -14.91 -3.51
C ALA A 29 11.21 -14.64 -2.22
N ILE A 30 10.71 -13.76 -1.36
CA ILE A 30 11.26 -13.42 -0.04
C ILE A 30 10.18 -13.52 1.03
N GLY A 31 10.60 -13.70 2.28
CA GLY A 31 9.75 -13.49 3.45
C GLY A 31 9.93 -12.09 4.05
N PRO A 32 9.07 -11.71 5.01
CA PRO A 32 9.21 -10.44 5.72
C PRO A 32 10.45 -10.44 6.64
N THR A 33 11.01 -9.25 6.86
CA THR A 33 12.13 -9.03 7.79
C THR A 33 11.57 -8.67 9.16
N CYS A 34 11.11 -9.68 9.89
CA CYS A 34 10.44 -9.47 11.18
C CYS A 34 11.39 -8.88 12.24
N GLY A 35 10.86 -7.95 13.04
CA GLY A 35 11.54 -7.38 14.19
C GLY A 35 10.57 -6.97 15.28
N LYS A 36 11.03 -6.08 16.18
CA LYS A 36 10.20 -5.55 17.28
C LYS A 36 10.02 -4.05 17.13
N LEU A 37 8.79 -3.59 17.35
CA LEU A 37 8.50 -2.16 17.44
C LEU A 37 9.15 -1.60 18.71
N THR A 38 10.10 -0.67 18.54
CA THR A 38 10.88 -0.12 19.67
C THR A 38 11.12 1.37 19.48
N THR A 39 11.39 2.09 20.56
CA THR A 39 11.61 3.55 20.54
C THR A 39 13.01 3.96 20.07
N SER A 40 13.93 3.02 19.89
CA SER A 40 15.34 3.28 19.54
C SER A 40 15.93 2.30 18.52
N GLY A 41 15.25 1.21 18.20
CA GLY A 41 15.76 0.15 17.32
C GLY A 41 15.78 0.52 15.84
N ASN A 42 16.13 -0.46 15.03
CA ASN A 42 16.07 -0.34 13.58
C ASN A 42 14.66 -0.66 13.08
N VAL A 43 14.33 -0.09 11.93
CA VAL A 43 13.09 -0.39 11.21
C VAL A 43 13.08 -1.87 10.84
N ALA A 44 11.93 -2.51 10.99
CA ALA A 44 11.67 -3.89 10.60
C ALA A 44 10.18 -4.05 10.31
N ASP A 45 9.81 -5.16 9.69
CA ASP A 45 8.41 -5.54 9.58
C ASP A 45 7.88 -5.97 10.96
N VAL A 46 6.70 -5.46 11.33
CA VAL A 46 6.10 -5.74 12.65
C VAL A 46 4.57 -5.70 12.61
N ASN A 47 3.97 -6.56 13.41
CA ASN A 47 2.58 -6.53 13.84
C ASN A 47 2.54 -6.41 15.37
N SER A 48 2.50 -5.18 15.87
CA SER A 48 2.34 -4.88 17.30
C SER A 48 0.86 -4.79 17.66
N GLY A 49 0.16 -5.93 17.59
CA GLY A 49 -1.18 -6.13 18.12
C GLY A 49 -2.35 -5.87 17.18
N LEU A 50 -2.12 -5.68 15.87
CA LEU A 50 -3.20 -5.70 14.88
C LEU A 50 -3.88 -7.08 14.89
N LEU A 51 -5.20 -7.07 14.66
CA LEU A 51 -5.98 -8.29 14.50
C LEU A 51 -5.54 -9.07 13.24
N ASP A 52 -5.93 -10.34 13.18
CA ASP A 52 -6.00 -11.05 11.90
C ASP A 52 -6.79 -10.18 10.91
N LEU A 53 -6.25 -10.02 9.69
CA LEU A 53 -6.81 -9.09 8.71
C LEU A 53 -8.29 -9.38 8.41
N LYS A 54 -8.73 -10.65 8.46
CA LYS A 54 -10.13 -11.05 8.21
C LYS A 54 -11.11 -10.55 9.27
N GLN A 55 -10.62 -10.03 10.40
CA GLN A 55 -11.47 -9.43 11.43
C GLN A 55 -11.81 -7.96 11.14
N TYR A 56 -11.09 -7.30 10.23
CA TYR A 56 -11.42 -5.95 9.81
C TYR A 56 -12.56 -5.96 8.79
N LYS A 57 -13.56 -5.12 9.03
CA LYS A 57 -14.74 -4.94 8.16
C LYS A 57 -14.63 -3.71 7.28
N THR A 58 -13.77 -2.77 7.65
CA THR A 58 -13.51 -1.54 6.89
C THR A 58 -12.01 -1.28 6.88
N ILE A 59 -11.51 -0.88 5.70
CA ILE A 59 -10.17 -0.31 5.53
C ILE A 59 -10.34 1.15 5.09
N VAL A 60 -9.69 2.06 5.80
CA VAL A 60 -9.59 3.49 5.45
C VAL A 60 -8.14 3.79 5.07
N SER A 61 -7.89 4.32 3.88
CA SER A 61 -6.53 4.52 3.40
C SER A 61 -6.23 5.95 3.04
N PHE A 62 -5.05 6.40 3.50
CA PHE A 62 -4.43 7.67 3.16
C PHE A 62 -3.07 7.39 2.52
N GLY A 63 -2.73 8.15 1.49
CA GLY A 63 -1.47 7.92 0.78
C GLY A 63 -1.37 8.63 -0.56
N ASP A 64 -0.44 8.18 -1.37
CA ASP A 64 -0.15 8.79 -2.67
C ASP A 64 -0.61 7.94 -3.87
N SER A 65 0.06 8.06 -5.02
CA SER A 65 -0.27 7.34 -6.26
C SER A 65 -0.13 5.83 -6.14
N TYR A 66 0.60 5.31 -5.16
CA TYR A 66 0.70 3.87 -4.93
C TYR A 66 -0.52 3.31 -4.19
N THR A 67 -1.36 4.19 -3.62
CA THR A 67 -2.57 3.83 -2.85
C THR A 67 -3.85 4.35 -3.50
N ALA A 68 -3.76 5.43 -4.29
CA ALA A 68 -4.92 6.08 -4.90
C ALA A 68 -5.66 5.17 -5.92
N GLY A 69 -6.88 4.81 -5.56
CA GLY A 69 -7.88 4.09 -6.35
C GLY A 69 -8.62 4.96 -7.37
N GLY A 70 -8.45 6.28 -7.33
CA GLY A 70 -9.04 7.23 -8.28
C GLY A 70 -10.25 8.02 -7.74
N VAL A 71 -10.62 7.81 -6.48
CA VAL A 71 -11.47 8.72 -5.70
C VAL A 71 -10.63 9.36 -4.58
N ARG A 72 -11.22 10.19 -3.73
CA ARG A 72 -10.49 10.88 -2.64
C ARG A 72 -11.38 11.27 -1.44
N ASP A 73 -12.51 10.60 -1.31
CA ASP A 73 -13.58 10.93 -0.39
C ASP A 73 -14.19 9.70 0.30
N GLY A 74 -13.57 8.52 0.15
CA GLY A 74 -14.07 7.28 0.71
C GLY A 74 -15.27 6.67 -0.02
N SER A 75 -15.67 7.22 -1.17
CA SER A 75 -16.73 6.65 -2.01
C SER A 75 -16.28 5.37 -2.73
N LYS A 76 -17.25 4.64 -3.32
CA LYS A 76 -16.96 3.40 -4.03
C LYS A 76 -16.12 3.68 -5.27
N LEU A 77 -15.04 2.90 -5.43
CA LEU A 77 -14.18 3.00 -6.61
C LEU A 77 -14.89 2.54 -7.89
N ALA A 78 -14.52 3.17 -9.00
CA ALA A 78 -14.78 2.62 -10.32
C ALA A 78 -14.01 1.29 -10.50
N PRO A 79 -14.49 0.38 -11.37
CA PRO A 79 -13.74 -0.83 -11.72
C PRO A 79 -12.33 -0.50 -12.21
N ALA A 80 -11.33 -1.27 -11.78
CA ALA A 80 -9.93 -1.12 -12.17
C ALA A 80 -9.69 -1.65 -13.60
N VAL A 81 -10.30 -1.01 -14.58
CA VAL A 81 -10.25 -1.39 -16.00
C VAL A 81 -9.54 -0.29 -16.80
N LEU A 82 -8.61 -0.69 -17.66
CA LEU A 82 -7.93 0.21 -18.60
C LEU A 82 -8.91 0.69 -19.68
N LYS A 83 -8.84 1.99 -19.98
CA LYS A 83 -9.54 2.63 -21.10
C LYS A 83 -8.53 3.41 -21.94
N PRO A 84 -7.90 2.77 -22.95
CA PRO A 84 -6.95 3.44 -23.84
C PRO A 84 -7.53 4.73 -24.45
N PRO A 85 -6.70 5.77 -24.67
CA PRO A 85 -5.25 5.77 -24.49
C PRO A 85 -4.80 5.98 -23.04
N SER A 86 -5.71 6.16 -22.09
CA SER A 86 -5.33 6.39 -20.70
C SER A 86 -4.60 5.18 -20.11
N PRO A 87 -3.41 5.36 -19.53
CA PRO A 87 -2.69 4.29 -18.85
C PRO A 87 -3.21 4.03 -17.43
N LYS A 88 -4.28 4.71 -17.01
CA LYS A 88 -4.83 4.63 -15.65
C LYS A 88 -6.06 3.75 -15.59
N ALA A 89 -5.94 2.56 -15.00
CA ALA A 89 -7.06 1.64 -14.84
C ALA A 89 -8.05 2.20 -13.82
N GLY A 90 -9.27 2.54 -14.24
CA GLY A 90 -10.28 3.12 -13.32
C GLY A 90 -9.83 4.37 -12.56
N GLY A 91 -8.79 5.10 -13.03
CA GLY A 91 -8.19 6.25 -12.35
C GLY A 91 -6.91 5.95 -11.54
N ARG A 92 -6.57 4.68 -11.31
CA ARG A 92 -5.34 4.27 -10.59
C ARG A 92 -4.10 4.57 -11.42
N THR A 93 -2.99 4.89 -10.77
CA THR A 93 -1.71 5.15 -11.47
C THR A 93 -0.97 3.83 -11.79
N THR A 94 -1.72 2.85 -12.30
CA THR A 94 -1.28 1.50 -12.65
C THR A 94 -2.29 0.87 -13.65
N ASN A 95 -2.03 -0.36 -14.13
CA ASN A 95 -2.89 -1.11 -15.06
C ASN A 95 -3.97 -1.99 -14.40
N GLY A 96 -4.18 -1.88 -13.08
CA GLY A 96 -5.18 -2.66 -12.35
C GLY A 96 -5.37 -2.15 -10.92
N PRO A 97 -5.82 -3.00 -9.98
CA PRO A 97 -5.95 -2.64 -8.57
C PRO A 97 -4.59 -2.29 -7.93
N VAL A 98 -4.59 -1.36 -6.97
CA VAL A 98 -3.43 -1.11 -6.11
C VAL A 98 -3.37 -2.10 -4.94
N TRP A 99 -2.26 -2.10 -4.20
CA TRP A 99 -1.98 -3.08 -3.14
C TRP A 99 -3.10 -3.19 -2.09
N ILE A 100 -3.63 -2.06 -1.63
CA ILE A 100 -4.62 -2.08 -0.55
C ILE A 100 -6.02 -2.50 -1.02
N GLU A 101 -6.31 -2.35 -2.31
CA GLU A 101 -7.54 -2.90 -2.90
C GLU A 101 -7.49 -4.43 -2.92
N ASN A 102 -6.32 -5.02 -3.20
CA ASN A 102 -6.13 -6.46 -3.15
C ASN A 102 -6.42 -6.99 -1.74
N ILE A 103 -5.81 -6.41 -0.70
CA ILE A 103 -6.08 -6.79 0.70
C ILE A 103 -7.56 -6.64 1.04
N ALA A 104 -8.18 -5.50 0.69
CA ALA A 104 -9.60 -5.27 0.97
C ALA A 104 -10.50 -6.31 0.30
N ASN A 105 -10.19 -6.69 -0.94
CA ASN A 105 -10.92 -7.72 -1.67
C ASN A 105 -10.73 -9.12 -1.05
N ASP A 106 -9.51 -9.48 -0.67
CA ASP A 106 -9.19 -10.80 -0.11
C ASP A 106 -9.94 -11.07 1.20
N ILE A 107 -10.12 -10.03 2.01
CA ILE A 107 -10.84 -10.13 3.30
C ILE A 107 -12.32 -9.71 3.21
N GLY A 108 -12.78 -9.25 2.04
CA GLY A 108 -14.14 -8.76 1.84
C GLY A 108 -14.47 -7.50 2.65
N ALA A 109 -13.48 -6.66 2.96
CA ALA A 109 -13.67 -5.42 3.72
C ALA A 109 -14.21 -4.29 2.82
N ARG A 110 -15.01 -3.40 3.41
CA ARG A 110 -15.36 -2.14 2.76
C ARG A 110 -14.13 -1.24 2.66
N PHE A 111 -13.74 -0.89 1.44
CA PHE A 111 -12.62 0.01 1.19
C PHE A 111 -13.08 1.47 1.11
N MET A 112 -12.41 2.35 1.87
CA MET A 112 -12.57 3.80 1.81
C MET A 112 -11.25 4.45 1.44
N ASP A 113 -11.17 4.94 0.21
CA ASP A 113 -9.96 5.55 -0.33
C ASP A 113 -9.99 7.08 -0.23
N TYR A 114 -8.95 7.64 0.40
CA TYR A 114 -8.68 9.08 0.46
C TYR A 114 -7.36 9.45 -0.21
N ALA A 115 -6.57 8.47 -0.66
CA ALA A 115 -5.24 8.69 -1.19
C ALA A 115 -5.30 9.46 -2.52
N VAL A 116 -4.35 10.38 -2.72
CA VAL A 116 -4.27 11.16 -3.96
C VAL A 116 -2.88 11.09 -4.58
N GLY A 117 -2.85 10.83 -5.89
CA GLY A 117 -1.62 10.79 -6.66
C GLY A 117 -0.74 12.03 -6.50
N GLY A 118 0.52 11.82 -6.12
CA GLY A 118 1.48 12.89 -5.90
C GLY A 118 1.42 13.55 -4.52
N ALA A 119 0.60 13.04 -3.59
CA ALA A 119 0.49 13.60 -2.27
C ALA A 119 1.78 13.46 -1.46
N VAL A 120 2.12 14.51 -0.71
CA VAL A 120 3.19 14.57 0.30
C VAL A 120 2.57 14.48 1.70
N THR A 121 3.35 14.40 2.77
CA THR A 121 2.73 14.40 4.12
C THR A 121 2.10 15.76 4.44
N ASP A 122 2.77 16.85 4.06
CA ASP A 122 2.30 18.24 4.21
C ASP A 122 2.94 19.11 3.13
N LYS A 123 2.13 19.71 2.25
CA LYS A 123 2.64 20.49 1.11
C LYS A 123 3.29 21.81 1.52
N SER A 124 3.01 22.32 2.72
CA SER A 124 3.66 23.52 3.26
C SER A 124 5.15 23.30 3.54
N LEU A 125 5.59 22.04 3.67
CA LEU A 125 6.99 21.66 3.84
C LEU A 125 7.78 21.66 2.52
N TRP A 126 7.10 21.68 1.38
CA TRP A 126 7.70 21.42 0.07
C TRP A 126 7.29 22.50 -0.93
N PRO A 127 8.04 23.63 -1.03
CA PRO A 127 7.75 24.68 -2.00
C PRO A 127 7.57 24.17 -3.44
N SER A 128 8.34 23.16 -3.85
CA SER A 128 8.21 22.53 -5.18
C SER A 128 6.92 21.73 -5.38
N LYS A 129 6.14 21.52 -4.32
CA LYS A 129 4.87 20.77 -4.28
C LYS A 129 3.73 21.58 -3.64
N ALA A 130 3.84 22.90 -3.55
CA ALA A 130 2.85 23.74 -2.86
C ALA A 130 1.39 23.56 -3.35
N ASN A 131 1.20 23.13 -4.60
CA ASN A 131 -0.11 22.90 -5.22
C ASN A 131 -0.56 21.43 -5.20
N ASN A 132 0.24 20.52 -4.62
CA ASN A 132 -0.12 19.11 -4.53
C ASN A 132 -1.16 18.87 -3.43
N TRP A 133 -1.69 17.65 -3.43
CA TRP A 133 -2.41 17.10 -2.29
C TRP A 133 -1.44 16.73 -1.17
N ASP A 134 -1.97 16.55 0.04
CA ASP A 134 -1.21 16.08 1.18
C ASP A 134 -2.05 15.29 2.19
N PHE A 135 -1.38 14.57 3.08
CA PHE A 135 -2.04 13.81 4.14
C PHE A 135 -2.90 14.71 5.04
N VAL A 136 -2.46 15.96 5.26
CA VAL A 136 -3.22 16.95 6.04
C VAL A 136 -4.62 17.14 5.43
N GLN A 137 -4.71 17.37 4.13
CA GLN A 137 -5.96 17.56 3.40
C GLN A 137 -6.80 16.28 3.35
N GLU A 138 -6.20 15.11 3.08
CA GLU A 138 -6.90 13.83 3.03
C GLU A 138 -7.55 13.48 4.38
N ALA A 139 -6.81 13.63 5.48
CA ALA A 139 -7.32 13.41 6.83
C ALA A 139 -8.43 14.41 7.19
N ASN A 140 -8.31 15.68 6.77
CA ASN A 140 -9.34 16.69 7.01
C ASN A 140 -10.65 16.37 6.28
N ILE A 141 -10.59 15.82 5.06
CA ILE A 141 -11.79 15.37 4.33
C ILE A 141 -12.46 14.22 5.09
N PHE A 142 -11.69 13.20 5.47
CA PHE A 142 -12.23 12.07 6.24
C PHE A 142 -12.90 12.52 7.55
N LEU A 143 -12.24 13.41 8.31
CA LEU A 143 -12.76 13.93 9.58
C LEU A 143 -14.01 14.79 9.36
N GLY A 144 -14.03 15.63 8.31
CA GLY A 144 -15.18 16.50 7.98
C GLY A 144 -16.46 15.74 7.60
N GLN A 145 -16.33 14.50 7.15
CA GLN A 145 -17.46 13.63 6.82
C GLN A 145 -18.13 13.01 8.05
N ASN A 146 -17.54 13.11 9.26
CA ASN A 146 -18.10 12.61 10.51
C ASN A 146 -18.53 11.12 10.45
N ASN A 147 -17.74 10.30 9.74
CA ASN A 147 -18.00 8.88 9.57
C ASN A 147 -18.21 8.16 10.92
N LYS A 148 -19.18 7.25 10.98
CA LYS A 148 -19.44 6.39 12.15
C LYS A 148 -18.89 5.00 11.88
N LEU A 149 -17.58 4.85 12.08
CA LEU A 149 -16.87 3.59 11.90
C LEU A 149 -16.66 2.91 13.25
N ASP A 150 -16.73 1.58 13.29
CA ASP A 150 -16.40 0.81 14.49
C ASP A 150 -14.87 0.73 14.64
N PRO A 151 -14.27 1.35 15.67
CA PRO A 151 -12.82 1.34 15.84
C PRO A 151 -12.25 -0.05 16.15
N ALA A 152 -13.06 -1.00 16.60
CA ALA A 152 -12.62 -2.37 16.86
C ALA A 152 -12.41 -3.17 15.56
N THR A 153 -13.11 -2.81 14.48
CA THR A 153 -13.09 -3.54 13.20
C THR A 153 -12.73 -2.67 12.00
N THR A 154 -12.16 -1.48 12.24
CA THR A 154 -11.63 -0.59 11.19
C THR A 154 -10.10 -0.55 11.24
N LEU A 155 -9.47 -0.83 10.09
CA LEU A 155 -8.04 -0.65 9.87
C LEU A 155 -7.80 0.65 9.11
N TYR A 156 -6.89 1.48 9.61
CA TYR A 156 -6.43 2.68 8.93
C TYR A 156 -5.05 2.41 8.33
N THR A 157 -4.86 2.69 7.04
CA THR A 157 -3.54 2.57 6.41
C THR A 157 -2.97 3.94 6.06
N VAL A 158 -1.66 4.08 6.24
CA VAL A 158 -0.93 5.31 5.93
C VAL A 158 0.31 4.96 5.12
N TYR A 159 0.41 5.49 3.90
CA TYR A 159 1.54 5.24 3.01
C TYR A 159 2.00 6.53 2.32
N PHE A 160 3.04 7.15 2.87
CA PHE A 160 3.64 8.39 2.37
C PHE A 160 5.17 8.34 2.43
N GLY A 161 5.83 9.26 1.73
CA GLY A 161 7.28 9.43 1.76
C GLY A 161 7.94 9.39 0.38
N ILE A 162 7.27 8.84 -0.64
CA ILE A 162 7.79 8.82 -2.02
C ILE A 162 7.91 10.25 -2.55
N ASN A 163 6.82 11.02 -2.48
CA ASN A 163 6.79 12.40 -2.97
C ASN A 163 7.58 13.36 -2.09
N ASP A 164 7.58 13.17 -0.76
CA ASP A 164 8.38 13.95 0.17
C ASP A 164 9.87 13.79 -0.14
N TYR A 165 10.35 12.54 -0.27
CA TYR A 165 11.73 12.26 -0.64
C TYR A 165 12.07 12.81 -2.03
N ALA A 166 11.18 12.68 -3.02
CA ALA A 166 11.40 13.23 -4.35
C ALA A 166 11.56 14.77 -4.34
N SER A 167 10.82 15.48 -3.48
CA SER A 167 10.92 16.93 -3.32
C SER A 167 12.28 17.37 -2.77
N THR A 168 12.99 16.51 -2.04
CA THR A 168 14.31 16.85 -1.50
C THR A 168 15.34 17.22 -2.58
N GLY A 169 15.17 16.73 -3.82
CA GLY A 169 16.03 17.10 -4.93
C GLY A 169 15.94 18.59 -5.34
N LYS A 170 14.85 19.28 -5.00
CA LYS A 170 14.66 20.72 -5.25
C LYS A 170 14.69 21.54 -3.96
N ASP A 171 14.06 21.03 -2.91
CA ASP A 171 13.80 21.78 -1.67
C ASP A 171 14.79 21.44 -0.53
N GLY A 172 15.69 20.46 -0.75
CA GLY A 172 16.64 19.97 0.26
C GLY A 172 16.03 18.95 1.24
N THR A 173 16.88 18.33 2.05
CA THR A 173 16.48 17.22 2.95
C THR A 173 15.98 17.65 4.33
N ALA A 174 16.12 18.94 4.68
CA ALA A 174 15.89 19.44 6.04
C ALA A 174 14.45 19.23 6.55
N ASN A 175 13.47 19.08 5.65
CA ASN A 175 12.07 18.89 6.00
C ASN A 175 11.67 17.41 6.18
N MET A 176 12.53 16.44 5.85
CA MET A 176 12.21 15.01 6.01
C MET A 176 11.82 14.65 7.46
N PRO A 177 12.53 15.09 8.53
CA PRO A 177 12.09 14.80 9.89
C PRO A 177 10.74 15.43 10.24
N LYS A 178 10.39 16.59 9.67
CA LYS A 178 9.08 17.23 9.87
C LYS A 178 7.98 16.46 9.15
N ALA A 179 8.24 15.98 7.93
CA ALA A 179 7.31 15.13 7.19
C ALA A 179 6.96 13.85 7.98
N ALA A 180 7.97 13.20 8.57
CA ALA A 180 7.75 12.05 9.46
C ALA A 180 6.90 12.41 10.69
N GLN A 181 7.09 13.62 11.24
CA GLN A 181 6.29 14.09 12.37
C GLN A 181 4.82 14.29 11.98
N VAL A 182 4.53 14.77 10.77
CA VAL A 182 3.15 14.94 10.28
C VAL A 182 2.42 13.60 10.25
N VAL A 183 3.07 12.52 9.83
CA VAL A 183 2.48 11.17 9.85
C VAL A 183 2.05 10.79 11.28
N LEU A 184 2.93 10.97 12.26
CA LEU A 184 2.65 10.68 13.67
C LEU A 184 1.52 11.57 14.22
N ASP A 185 1.54 12.86 13.90
CA ASP A 185 0.53 13.80 14.38
C ASP A 185 -0.85 13.47 13.82
N LYS A 186 -0.94 13.04 12.56
CA LYS A 186 -2.21 12.63 11.93
C LYS A 186 -2.73 11.30 12.46
N ILE A 187 -1.86 10.32 12.71
CA ILE A 187 -2.25 9.07 13.39
C ILE A 187 -2.79 9.38 14.79
N LYS A 188 -2.13 10.26 15.54
CA LYS A 188 -2.59 10.70 16.87
C LYS A 188 -3.93 11.43 16.80
N LEU A 189 -4.13 12.29 15.80
CA LEU A 189 -5.39 12.99 15.56
C LEU A 189 -6.52 12.00 15.26
N LEU A 190 -6.31 11.04 14.36
CA LEU A 190 -7.29 10.00 14.02
C LEU A 190 -7.58 9.06 15.20
N SER A 191 -6.59 8.84 16.08
CA SER A 191 -6.77 8.05 17.30
C SER A 191 -7.61 8.77 18.37
N SER A 192 -7.81 10.08 18.24
CA SER A 192 -8.60 10.89 19.17
C SER A 192 -10.08 10.92 18.79
N ALA A 193 -10.93 11.39 19.71
CA ALA A 193 -12.34 11.61 19.41
C ALA A 193 -12.51 12.62 18.26
N PRO A 194 -13.51 12.44 17.37
CA PRO A 194 -14.59 11.45 17.44
C PRO A 194 -14.26 10.09 16.79
N THR A 195 -13.18 10.00 16.02
CA THR A 195 -12.82 8.80 15.25
C THR A 195 -12.41 7.64 16.15
N ASN A 196 -11.65 7.92 17.22
CA ASN A 196 -11.15 6.94 18.18
C ASN A 196 -10.45 5.75 17.51
N ALA A 197 -9.76 5.96 16.38
CA ALA A 197 -9.09 4.91 15.63
C ALA A 197 -8.10 4.14 16.50
N ARG A 198 -8.05 2.81 16.34
CA ARG A 198 -7.20 1.94 17.17
C ARG A 198 -6.18 1.14 16.39
N SER A 199 -6.41 0.89 15.11
CA SER A 199 -5.62 -0.04 14.32
C SER A 199 -5.01 0.69 13.12
N PHE A 200 -3.69 0.82 13.11
CA PHE A 200 -2.96 1.49 12.03
C PHE A 200 -1.95 0.55 11.40
N LEU A 201 -1.99 0.45 10.07
CA LEU A 201 -0.92 -0.14 9.27
C LEU A 201 -0.17 0.99 8.57
N VAL A 202 1.11 1.17 8.88
CA VAL A 202 1.98 2.12 8.20
C VAL A 202 2.89 1.36 7.25
N THR A 203 2.92 1.75 5.99
CA THR A 203 3.83 1.16 4.99
C THR A 203 4.78 2.22 4.46
N ASP A 204 5.99 1.83 4.10
CA ASP A 204 7.00 2.75 3.60
C ASP A 204 7.79 2.16 2.42
N SER A 205 8.12 3.01 1.46
CA SER A 205 9.09 2.74 0.39
C SER A 205 9.69 4.04 -0.11
N TYR A 206 10.02 4.96 0.80
CA TYR A 206 10.46 6.32 0.44
C TYR A 206 11.49 6.25 -0.70
N GLY A 207 11.44 7.21 -1.63
CA GLY A 207 12.37 7.23 -2.76
C GLY A 207 12.40 5.96 -3.61
N TYR A 208 11.31 5.21 -3.70
CA TYR A 208 11.19 3.96 -4.47
C TYR A 208 12.07 2.82 -3.93
N GLY A 209 12.10 2.65 -2.60
CA GLY A 209 12.88 1.61 -1.93
C GLY A 209 14.39 1.88 -1.95
N ARG A 210 14.81 3.15 -2.10
CA ARG A 210 16.22 3.53 -2.01
C ARG A 210 16.67 3.56 -0.54
N HIS A 211 17.98 3.45 -0.31
CA HIS A 211 18.59 3.60 1.00
C HIS A 211 19.40 4.88 1.09
N ALA A 212 18.74 5.98 1.44
CA ALA A 212 19.38 7.28 1.62
C ALA A 212 19.22 7.77 3.06
N ALA A 213 20.27 8.39 3.62
CA ALA A 213 20.31 8.76 5.03
C ALA A 213 19.09 9.58 5.50
N SER A 214 18.63 10.55 4.70
CA SER A 214 17.46 11.38 5.03
C SER A 214 16.15 10.59 5.03
N GLY A 215 16.00 9.62 4.13
CA GLY A 215 14.83 8.77 4.06
C GLY A 215 14.83 7.66 5.13
N GLU A 216 15.98 7.05 5.40
CA GLU A 216 16.12 6.11 6.53
C GLU A 216 15.81 6.82 7.86
N ALA A 217 16.25 8.07 8.01
CA ALA A 217 15.91 8.87 9.19
C ALA A 217 14.40 9.19 9.27
N TYR A 218 13.73 9.49 8.14
CA TYR A 218 12.28 9.66 8.08
C TYR A 218 11.55 8.39 8.53
N LYS A 219 11.89 7.26 7.92
CA LYS A 219 11.29 5.95 8.20
C LYS A 219 11.50 5.53 9.65
N LYS A 220 12.73 5.65 10.16
CA LYS A 220 13.09 5.36 11.56
C LYS A 220 12.36 6.27 12.54
N LYS A 221 12.17 7.55 12.22
CA LYS A 221 11.40 8.48 13.06
C LYS A 221 9.94 8.07 13.17
N ILE A 222 9.32 7.63 12.08
CA ILE A 222 7.95 7.10 12.09
C ILE A 222 7.89 5.81 12.94
N PHE A 223 8.75 4.83 12.66
CA PHE A 223 8.79 3.55 13.37
C PHE A 223 8.94 3.74 14.90
N ASN A 224 9.94 4.51 15.32
CA ASN A 224 10.18 4.77 16.74
C ASN A 224 9.07 5.61 17.38
N GLY A 225 8.52 6.57 16.64
CA GLY A 225 7.41 7.40 17.09
C GLY A 225 6.12 6.62 17.29
N LEU A 226 5.85 5.62 16.44
CA LEU A 226 4.73 4.69 16.62
C LEU A 226 4.89 3.85 17.88
N ALA A 227 6.11 3.35 18.16
CA ALA A 227 6.42 2.64 19.40
C ALA A 227 6.13 3.50 20.64
N GLN A 228 6.59 4.76 20.61
CA GLN A 228 6.33 5.73 21.68
C GLN A 228 4.83 6.01 21.81
N MET A 229 4.13 6.19 20.70
CA MET A 229 2.69 6.48 20.70
C MET A 229 1.88 5.31 21.28
N GLN A 230 2.28 4.07 21.01
CA GLN A 230 1.61 2.88 21.54
C GLN A 230 1.63 2.84 23.08
N SER A 231 2.69 3.36 23.71
CA SER A 231 2.74 3.50 25.19
C SER A 231 1.87 4.65 25.74
N GLN A 232 1.45 5.58 24.89
CA GLN A 232 0.73 6.80 25.29
C GLN A 232 -0.76 6.77 24.94
N VAL A 233 -1.15 5.97 23.93
CA VAL A 233 -2.52 5.88 23.43
C VAL A 233 -3.08 4.49 23.78
N PRO A 234 -3.95 4.38 24.81
CA PRO A 234 -4.50 3.10 25.23
C PRO A 234 -5.23 2.37 24.11
N GLY A 235 -4.86 1.11 23.89
CA GLY A 235 -5.50 0.26 22.88
C GLY A 235 -5.05 0.53 21.44
N LEU A 236 -4.02 1.36 21.22
CA LEU A 236 -3.39 1.52 19.90
C LEU A 236 -2.68 0.22 19.49
N LYS A 237 -2.93 -0.18 18.26
CA LYS A 237 -2.36 -1.34 17.58
C LYS A 237 -1.70 -0.84 16.31
N VAL A 238 -0.46 -1.26 16.09
CA VAL A 238 0.34 -0.76 14.98
C VAL A 238 0.97 -1.93 14.23
N GLY A 239 0.82 -1.92 12.91
CA GLY A 239 1.68 -2.64 11.99
C GLY A 239 2.60 -1.66 11.27
N PHE A 240 3.84 -2.09 11.03
CA PHE A 240 4.76 -1.38 10.15
C PHE A 240 5.32 -2.38 9.13
N VAL A 241 5.25 -2.04 7.84
CA VAL A 241 5.78 -2.88 6.76
C VAL A 241 6.67 -2.04 5.85
N ASP A 242 7.93 -2.47 5.69
CA ASP A 242 8.93 -1.77 4.88
C ASP A 242 9.04 -2.45 3.51
N PHE A 243 8.41 -1.84 2.50
CA PHE A 243 8.49 -2.33 1.12
C PHE A 243 9.88 -2.15 0.51
N ALA A 244 10.83 -1.45 1.15
CA ALA A 244 12.21 -1.44 0.68
C ALA A 244 12.78 -2.87 0.58
N TYR A 245 12.44 -3.77 1.50
CA TYR A 245 12.84 -5.18 1.42
C TYR A 245 12.31 -5.88 0.17
N LEU A 246 11.06 -5.59 -0.22
CA LEU A 246 10.47 -6.11 -1.45
C LEU A 246 11.19 -5.55 -2.69
N TRP A 247 11.49 -4.25 -2.69
CA TRP A 247 12.26 -3.61 -3.76
C TRP A 247 13.67 -4.18 -3.88
N ASP A 248 14.37 -4.36 -2.75
CA ASP A 248 15.70 -4.98 -2.70
C ASP A 248 15.68 -6.40 -3.23
N GLY A 249 14.66 -7.18 -2.87
CA GLY A 249 14.50 -8.55 -3.34
C GLY A 249 14.34 -8.62 -4.86
N VAL A 250 13.54 -7.72 -5.44
CA VAL A 250 13.26 -7.69 -6.89
C VAL A 250 14.40 -7.06 -7.69
N VAL A 251 14.87 -5.89 -7.30
CA VAL A 251 15.85 -5.08 -8.04
C VAL A 251 17.28 -5.57 -7.76
N GLY A 252 17.52 -6.16 -6.60
CA GLY A 252 18.81 -6.70 -6.21
C GLY A 252 19.23 -7.95 -6.99
N LYS A 253 20.43 -8.43 -6.70
CA LYS A 253 20.99 -9.63 -7.36
C LYS A 253 20.33 -10.93 -6.89
N THR A 254 19.97 -10.99 -5.62
CA THR A 254 19.45 -12.20 -4.97
C THR A 254 18.23 -11.84 -4.13
N PRO A 255 17.06 -12.47 -4.34
CA PRO A 255 16.82 -13.51 -5.34
C PRO A 255 16.65 -12.96 -6.77
N GLY A 256 16.45 -11.64 -6.91
CA GLY A 256 16.31 -10.95 -8.20
C GLY A 256 14.94 -11.16 -8.86
N TYR A 257 14.60 -10.27 -9.79
CA TYR A 257 13.25 -10.18 -10.38
C TYR A 257 12.74 -11.49 -11.00
N ALA A 258 13.62 -12.30 -11.58
CA ALA A 258 13.25 -13.58 -12.20
C ALA A 258 12.74 -14.60 -11.17
N ALA A 259 13.24 -14.57 -9.93
CA ALA A 259 12.75 -15.44 -8.86
C ALA A 259 11.32 -15.11 -8.43
N PHE A 260 10.91 -13.84 -8.59
CA PHE A 260 9.53 -13.39 -8.40
C PHE A 260 8.64 -13.70 -9.62
N GLY A 261 9.21 -14.14 -10.73
CA GLY A 261 8.51 -14.43 -11.99
C GLY A 261 8.57 -13.31 -13.02
N TYR A 262 9.16 -12.15 -12.72
CA TYR A 262 9.27 -11.06 -13.69
C TYR A 262 10.25 -11.41 -14.83
N LYS A 263 10.06 -10.76 -15.98
CA LYS A 263 11.01 -10.76 -17.10
C LYS A 263 11.80 -9.46 -17.21
N SER A 264 11.32 -8.39 -16.55
CA SER A 264 11.97 -7.08 -16.55
C SER A 264 11.60 -6.28 -15.31
N ILE A 265 12.56 -5.51 -14.80
CA ILE A 265 12.34 -4.50 -13.75
C ILE A 265 11.93 -3.12 -14.31
N GLY A 266 11.94 -2.97 -15.64
CA GLY A 266 11.55 -1.73 -16.30
C GLY A 266 10.04 -1.51 -16.34
N SER A 267 9.63 -0.34 -16.85
CA SER A 267 8.22 -0.05 -17.11
C SER A 267 7.76 -0.64 -18.44
N CYS A 268 6.55 -1.21 -18.49
CA CYS A 268 5.96 -1.64 -19.75
C CYS A 268 5.65 -0.48 -20.69
N LEU A 269 5.18 0.64 -20.14
CA LEU A 269 4.94 1.89 -20.87
C LEU A 269 6.16 2.82 -20.76
N VAL A 270 6.44 3.53 -21.85
CA VAL A 270 7.51 4.54 -21.90
C VAL A 270 7.09 5.89 -21.30
N SER A 271 5.78 6.14 -21.20
CA SER A 271 5.20 7.38 -20.69
C SER A 271 4.09 7.09 -19.68
N SER A 272 3.89 8.03 -18.75
CA SER A 272 2.76 8.03 -17.81
C SER A 272 1.47 8.62 -18.40
N SER A 273 1.48 9.07 -19.66
CA SER A 273 0.36 9.76 -20.31
C SER A 273 -0.44 8.92 -21.29
N THR A 274 0.10 7.83 -21.81
CA THR A 274 -0.53 7.03 -22.87
C THR A 274 -0.16 5.56 -22.79
N THR A 275 -1.06 4.66 -23.20
CA THR A 275 -0.80 3.23 -23.42
C THR A 275 -0.10 2.94 -24.75
N GLU A 276 0.00 3.93 -25.63
CA GLU A 276 0.65 3.78 -26.93
C GLU A 276 2.14 3.45 -26.78
N GLY A 277 2.63 2.52 -27.60
CA GLY A 277 4.02 2.04 -27.52
C GLY A 277 4.32 1.15 -26.31
N GLY A 278 3.29 0.63 -25.63
CA GLY A 278 3.45 -0.31 -24.53
C GLY A 278 4.08 -1.64 -24.95
N CYS A 279 4.71 -2.31 -23.99
CA CYS A 279 5.27 -3.64 -24.17
C CYS A 279 4.21 -4.71 -24.48
N ASN A 280 4.63 -5.84 -25.06
CA ASN A 280 3.75 -6.96 -25.39
C ASN A 280 3.33 -7.81 -24.18
N ASP A 281 4.09 -7.76 -23.08
CA ASP A 281 3.90 -8.60 -21.89
C ASP A 281 3.89 -7.74 -20.62
N PRO A 282 2.82 -6.95 -20.39
CA PRO A 282 2.72 -6.07 -19.23
C PRO A 282 2.71 -6.84 -17.91
N ASP A 283 2.21 -8.07 -17.91
CA ASP A 283 1.98 -8.85 -16.71
C ASP A 283 3.30 -9.34 -16.06
N HIS A 284 4.40 -9.41 -16.83
CA HIS A 284 5.72 -9.81 -16.34
C HIS A 284 6.72 -8.64 -16.23
N THR A 285 6.23 -7.41 -16.14
CA THR A 285 7.04 -6.20 -15.86
C THR A 285 6.81 -5.71 -14.43
N PHE A 286 7.88 -5.30 -13.75
CA PHE A 286 7.77 -4.78 -12.39
C PHE A 286 7.03 -3.43 -12.33
N TYR A 287 7.27 -2.57 -13.32
CA TYR A 287 6.59 -1.28 -13.43
C TYR A 287 5.62 -1.26 -14.62
N TRP A 288 4.49 -0.59 -14.45
CA TRP A 288 3.55 -0.35 -15.55
C TRP A 288 3.92 0.91 -16.33
N ILE A 289 3.93 2.05 -15.66
CA ILE A 289 4.46 3.33 -16.16
C ILE A 289 5.77 3.64 -15.43
N PRO A 290 6.57 4.63 -15.88
CA PRO A 290 7.80 4.98 -15.18
C PRO A 290 7.58 5.22 -13.67
N ASN A 291 8.35 4.50 -12.86
CA ASN A 291 8.32 4.54 -11.39
C ASN A 291 6.98 4.19 -10.72
N HIS A 292 6.06 3.46 -11.37
CA HIS A 292 4.84 2.98 -10.71
C HIS A 292 4.62 1.48 -10.93
N PRO A 293 4.42 0.70 -9.86
CA PRO A 293 4.20 -0.74 -9.89
C PRO A 293 3.13 -1.16 -10.91
N SER A 294 3.34 -2.30 -11.56
CA SER A 294 2.26 -2.99 -12.28
C SER A 294 1.21 -3.54 -11.30
N LYS A 295 0.05 -3.94 -11.81
CA LYS A 295 -0.98 -4.60 -11.01
C LYS A 295 -0.45 -5.88 -10.34
N GLN A 296 0.45 -6.62 -11.02
CA GLN A 296 1.11 -7.80 -10.45
C GLN A 296 2.04 -7.44 -9.31
N THR A 297 2.78 -6.34 -9.45
CA THR A 297 3.60 -5.82 -8.36
C THR A 297 2.75 -5.37 -7.18
N HIS A 298 1.63 -4.69 -7.43
CA HIS A 298 0.67 -4.34 -6.37
C HIS A 298 0.06 -5.57 -5.69
N ARG A 299 -0.16 -6.68 -6.40
CA ARG A 299 -0.59 -7.94 -5.79
C ARG A 299 0.47 -8.50 -4.84
N ILE A 300 1.74 -8.57 -5.24
CA ILE A 300 2.78 -9.07 -4.32
C ILE A 300 3.09 -8.09 -3.17
N MET A 301 2.84 -6.80 -3.34
CA MET A 301 2.85 -5.85 -2.21
C MET A 301 1.77 -6.21 -1.17
N ALA A 302 0.57 -6.57 -1.63
CA ALA A 302 -0.49 -7.06 -0.74
C ALA A 302 -0.08 -8.35 -0.03
N ASP A 303 0.41 -9.35 -0.80
CA ASP A 303 0.89 -10.62 -0.24
C ASP A 303 1.99 -10.42 0.80
N TYR A 304 2.89 -9.45 0.58
CA TYR A 304 3.97 -9.13 1.50
C TYR A 304 3.43 -8.58 2.81
N VAL A 305 2.48 -7.64 2.76
CA VAL A 305 1.79 -7.11 3.94
C VAL A 305 1.05 -8.20 4.70
N GLU A 306 0.28 -9.05 4.01
CA GLU A 306 -0.45 -10.16 4.62
C GLU A 306 0.50 -11.15 5.31
N THR A 307 1.63 -11.44 4.67
CA THR A 307 2.67 -12.30 5.23
C THR A 307 3.37 -11.65 6.43
N ALA A 308 3.69 -10.36 6.35
CA ALA A 308 4.30 -9.62 7.46
C ALA A 308 3.37 -9.58 8.68
N LEU A 309 2.09 -9.25 8.47
CA LEU A 309 1.12 -9.14 9.55
C LEU A 309 0.76 -10.50 10.19
N SER A 310 0.89 -11.60 9.46
CA SER A 310 0.66 -12.95 10.01
C SER A 310 1.89 -13.57 10.67
N LYS A 311 3.11 -13.06 10.40
CA LYS A 311 4.36 -13.68 10.89
C LYS A 311 5.16 -12.84 11.88
N CYS A 312 5.06 -11.51 11.82
CA CYS A 312 5.95 -10.62 12.57
C CYS A 312 5.33 -10.09 13.87
N HIS A 313 4.91 -10.98 14.77
CA HIS A 313 4.31 -10.62 16.06
C HIS A 313 5.34 -10.26 17.15
#